data_AF-A0A1V4MYD4-F1
#
_entry.id   AF-A0A1V4MYD4-F1
#
_cell.length_a   1.000
_cell.length_b   1.000
_cell.length_c   1.000
_cell.angle_alpha   90.00
_cell.angle_beta   90.00
_cell.angle_gamma   90.00
#
_symmetry.space_group_name_H-M   'P 1'
#
loop_
_entity.id
_entity.type
_entity.pdbx_description
1 polymer ?
#
loop_
_entity_poly.entity_id
_entity_poly.type
_entity_poly.pdbx_seq_one_letter_code
_entity_poly.pdbx_strand_id
1 'polypeptide(L)'
;MRRAVFLPVVLTLMTVLVVPASCARETSRGLISEDELESIRTELAVQACRARLDSLAFELEGLIYEASMENGGTSVIDLLPDTLPVCPLSQQSYIVQETPALITVACPSGHGSRTIVR
;
A
#
# COMPACT_ATOMS: atom_id res chain seq x y z
N MET A 1 20.63 -23.49 -67.39
CA MET A 1 21.55 -24.08 -66.38
C MET A 1 21.64 -23.16 -65.17
N ARG A 2 21.13 -23.65 -64.04
CA ARG A 2 21.44 -23.36 -62.63
C ARG A 2 22.18 -22.05 -62.28
N ARG A 3 21.46 -21.10 -61.66
CA ARG A 3 21.99 -20.29 -60.54
C ARG A 3 20.97 -20.31 -59.42
N ALA A 4 21.00 -21.41 -58.68
CA ALA A 4 20.20 -21.63 -57.50
C ALA A 4 20.83 -20.89 -56.31
N VAL A 5 20.03 -20.08 -55.63
CA VAL A 5 19.73 -20.25 -54.20
C VAL A 5 20.92 -20.70 -53.32
N PHE A 6 22.01 -19.92 -53.27
CA PHE A 6 23.09 -20.17 -52.30
C PHE A 6 23.35 -19.00 -51.34
N LEU A 7 22.66 -17.88 -51.50
CA LEU A 7 22.84 -16.72 -50.64
C LEU A 7 22.01 -16.71 -49.33
N PRO A 8 20.79 -17.29 -49.23
CA PRO A 8 19.97 -17.07 -48.04
C PRO A 8 20.27 -18.04 -46.88
N VAL A 9 20.95 -19.17 -47.16
CA VAL A 9 21.17 -20.25 -46.17
C VAL A 9 22.35 -19.95 -45.25
N VAL A 10 23.38 -19.24 -45.73
CA VAL A 10 24.57 -18.92 -44.92
C VAL A 10 24.28 -17.79 -43.92
N LEU A 11 23.41 -16.84 -44.29
CA LEU A 11 23.07 -15.70 -43.43
C LEU A 11 22.13 -16.08 -42.27
N THR A 12 21.32 -17.12 -42.45
CA THR A 12 20.38 -17.61 -41.42
C THR A 12 21.02 -18.54 -40.40
N LEU A 13 22.19 -19.14 -40.70
CA LEU A 13 22.87 -20.04 -39.78
C LEU A 13 23.69 -19.32 -38.70
N MET A 14 24.09 -18.06 -38.94
CA MET A 14 24.88 -17.25 -37.99
C MET A 14 24.06 -16.53 -36.92
N THR A 15 22.73 -16.44 -37.07
CA THR A 15 21.87 -15.79 -36.07
C THR A 15 21.31 -16.76 -35.02
N VAL A 16 21.37 -18.07 -35.25
CA VAL A 16 20.78 -19.09 -34.34
C VAL A 16 21.74 -19.49 -33.21
N LEU A 17 23.04 -19.24 -33.33
CA LEU A 17 24.05 -19.71 -32.37
C LEU A 17 24.44 -18.72 -31.26
N VAL A 18 23.86 -17.51 -31.23
CA VAL A 18 24.21 -16.47 -30.24
C VAL A 18 23.19 -16.36 -29.09
N VAL A 19 22.12 -17.16 -29.09
CA VAL A 19 20.98 -16.95 -28.15
C VAL A 19 20.80 -17.98 -27.01
N PRO A 20 21.69 -18.94 -26.67
CA PRO A 20 21.53 -19.64 -25.38
C PRO A 20 22.34 -19.01 -24.23
N ALA A 21 23.24 -18.05 -24.48
CA ALA A 21 24.17 -17.57 -23.44
C ALA A 21 23.62 -16.44 -22.54
N SER A 22 22.49 -15.82 -22.86
CA SER A 22 21.93 -14.71 -22.06
C SER A 22 20.72 -15.09 -21.18
N CYS A 23 20.32 -16.36 -21.14
CA CYS A 23 19.32 -16.85 -20.19
C CYS A 23 19.92 -17.51 -18.93
N ALA A 24 21.23 -17.47 -18.75
CA ALA A 24 21.85 -17.68 -17.45
C ALA A 24 21.94 -16.34 -16.70
N ARG A 25 20.80 -15.63 -16.57
CA ARG A 25 20.67 -14.67 -15.48
C ARG A 25 20.51 -15.54 -14.25
N GLU A 26 21.64 -15.91 -13.66
CA GLU A 26 21.76 -16.52 -12.36
C GLU A 26 20.91 -15.66 -11.43
N THR A 27 19.67 -16.09 -11.26
CA THR A 27 18.76 -15.55 -10.27
C THR A 27 19.40 -16.06 -9.01
N SER A 28 20.30 -15.24 -8.46
CA SER A 28 20.66 -15.29 -7.06
C SER A 28 19.35 -15.10 -6.28
N ARG A 29 18.58 -16.19 -6.20
CA ARG A 29 17.67 -16.46 -5.11
C ARG A 29 18.57 -16.72 -3.93
N GLY A 30 19.22 -15.66 -3.43
CA GLY A 30 19.61 -15.62 -2.04
C GLY A 30 18.34 -15.95 -1.27
N LEU A 31 18.37 -17.03 -0.50
CA LEU A 31 17.32 -17.34 0.45
C LEU A 31 17.20 -16.10 1.33
N ILE A 32 16.09 -15.36 1.18
CA ILE A 32 15.76 -14.23 2.05
C ILE A 32 15.87 -14.77 3.47
N SER A 33 16.69 -14.13 4.30
CA SER A 33 16.84 -14.59 5.69
C SER A 33 15.52 -14.44 6.42
N GLU A 34 15.30 -15.24 7.47
CA GLU A 34 14.07 -15.11 8.27
C GLU A 34 13.95 -13.70 8.88
N ASP A 35 15.06 -13.10 9.27
CA ASP A 35 15.11 -11.72 9.77
C ASP A 35 14.67 -10.70 8.72
N GLU A 36 15.07 -10.88 7.46
CA GLU A 36 14.68 -9.99 6.35
C GLU A 36 13.19 -10.17 6.02
N LEU A 37 12.67 -11.40 6.04
CA LEU A 37 11.24 -11.67 5.90
C LEU A 37 10.42 -11.00 7.01
N GLU A 38 10.90 -11.05 8.26
CA GLU A 38 10.20 -10.46 9.39
C GLU A 38 10.22 -8.93 9.35
N SER A 39 11.33 -8.33 8.88
CA SER A 39 11.39 -6.89 8.60
C SER A 39 10.35 -6.49 7.55
N ILE A 40 10.27 -7.23 6.45
CA ILE A 40 9.30 -6.96 5.37
C ILE A 40 7.86 -7.06 5.90
N ARG A 41 7.55 -8.08 6.72
CA ARG A 41 6.21 -8.22 7.33
C ARG A 41 5.86 -7.03 8.21
N THR A 42 6.80 -6.58 9.03
CA THR A 42 6.61 -5.44 9.92
C THR A 42 6.37 -4.15 9.11
N GLU A 43 7.17 -3.91 8.07
CA GLU A 43 6.98 -2.76 7.18
C GLU A 43 5.61 -2.76 6.50
N LEU A 44 5.19 -3.92 5.97
CA LEU A 44 3.87 -4.07 5.35
C LEU A 44 2.74 -3.83 6.35
N ALA A 45 2.86 -4.31 7.58
CA ALA A 45 1.87 -4.09 8.63
C ALA A 45 1.78 -2.61 9.03
N VAL A 46 2.92 -1.90 9.11
CA VAL A 46 2.95 -0.44 9.35
C VAL A 46 2.29 0.31 8.19
N GLN A 47 2.56 -0.08 6.94
CA GLN A 47 1.89 0.52 5.78
C GLN A 47 0.38 0.27 5.77
N ALA A 48 -0.06 -0.95 6.09
CA ALA A 48 -1.47 -1.28 6.23
C ALA A 48 -2.14 -0.43 7.32
N CYS A 49 -1.46 -0.20 8.44
CA CYS A 49 -1.93 0.69 9.50
C CYS A 49 -2.12 2.13 9.00
N ARG A 50 -1.19 2.65 8.20
CA ARG A 50 -1.28 4.01 7.62
C ARG A 50 -2.40 4.12 6.59
N ALA A 51 -2.54 3.14 5.71
CA ALA A 51 -3.64 3.11 4.75
C ALA A 51 -5.01 3.07 5.45
N ARG A 52 -5.12 2.37 6.59
CA ARG A 52 -6.34 2.36 7.39
C ARG A 52 -6.64 3.72 8.04
N LEU A 53 -5.60 4.44 8.48
CA LEU A 53 -5.76 5.83 8.94
C LEU A 53 -6.25 6.75 7.83
N ASP A 54 -5.77 6.57 6.60
CA ASP A 54 -6.24 7.34 5.44
C ASP A 54 -7.72 7.06 5.15
N SER A 55 -8.13 5.79 5.16
CA SER A 55 -9.55 5.42 5.00
C SER A 55 -10.43 6.00 6.11
N LEU A 56 -9.99 5.90 7.37
CA LEU A 56 -10.73 6.47 8.50
C LEU A 56 -10.83 7.99 8.42
N ALA A 57 -9.77 8.67 7.99
CA ALA A 57 -9.81 10.12 7.82
C ALA A 57 -10.85 10.52 6.75
N PHE A 58 -10.91 9.78 5.64
CA PHE A 58 -11.90 10.00 4.60
C PHE A 58 -13.35 9.74 5.08
N GLU A 59 -13.57 8.67 5.86
CA GLU A 59 -14.88 8.40 6.47
C GLU A 59 -15.29 9.52 7.44
N LEU A 60 -14.35 10.02 8.26
CA LEU A 60 -14.57 11.14 9.16
C LEU A 60 -14.89 12.45 8.41
N GLU A 61 -14.26 12.72 7.26
CA GLU A 61 -14.61 13.86 6.41
C GLU A 61 -16.07 13.79 5.94
N GLY A 62 -16.55 12.60 5.58
CA GLY A 62 -17.95 12.36 5.27
C GLY A 62 -18.87 12.68 6.45
N LEU A 63 -18.53 12.20 7.65
CA LEU A 63 -19.31 12.49 8.86
C LEU A 63 -19.30 13.99 9.23
N ILE A 64 -18.18 14.69 9.06
CA ILE A 64 -18.10 16.14 9.26
C ILE A 64 -19.08 16.85 8.31
N TYR A 65 -19.11 16.42 7.04
CA TYR A 65 -20.02 16.99 6.05
C TYR A 65 -21.49 16.73 6.44
N GLU A 66 -21.84 15.51 6.82
CA GLU A 66 -23.19 15.17 7.29
C GLU A 66 -23.60 15.99 8.52
N ALA A 67 -22.73 16.08 9.53
CA ALA A 67 -22.95 16.89 10.73
C ALA A 67 -23.14 18.38 10.42
N SER A 68 -22.51 18.89 9.35
CA SER A 68 -22.66 20.29 8.93
C SER A 68 -24.00 20.58 8.25
N MET A 69 -24.62 19.56 7.64
CA MET A 69 -25.91 19.65 6.96
C MET A 69 -27.08 19.61 7.95
N GLU A 70 -26.92 18.90 9.07
CA GLU A 70 -27.84 18.96 10.19
C GLU A 70 -27.64 20.30 10.92
N ASN A 71 -28.63 21.20 10.87
CA ASN A 71 -28.59 22.58 11.40
C ASN A 71 -28.36 22.72 12.93
N GLY A 72 -27.75 21.74 13.61
CA GLY A 72 -27.50 21.68 15.04
C GLY A 72 -26.04 21.42 15.44
N GLY A 73 -25.12 21.17 14.51
CA GLY A 73 -23.70 21.01 14.84
C GLY A 73 -23.40 19.78 15.70
N THR A 74 -23.94 18.62 15.32
CA THR A 74 -23.69 17.33 15.98
C THR A 74 -22.19 17.06 16.07
N SER A 75 -21.71 16.59 17.23
CA SER A 75 -20.30 16.20 17.39
C SER A 75 -20.02 14.98 16.51
N VAL A 76 -18.87 14.97 15.86
CA VAL A 76 -18.50 13.83 14.99
C VAL A 76 -18.30 12.57 15.82
N ILE A 77 -17.83 12.70 17.07
CA ILE A 77 -17.74 11.58 18.01
C ILE A 77 -19.10 10.90 18.22
N ASP A 78 -20.19 11.66 18.26
CA ASP A 78 -21.54 11.11 18.45
C ASP A 78 -22.04 10.34 17.21
N LEU A 79 -21.44 10.59 16.04
CA LEU A 79 -21.75 9.91 14.78
C LEU A 79 -20.86 8.69 14.52
N LEU A 80 -19.82 8.48 15.34
CA LEU A 80 -18.93 7.33 15.17
C LEU A 80 -19.61 6.01 15.54
N PRO A 81 -19.20 4.90 14.90
CA PRO A 81 -19.62 3.58 15.36
C PRO A 81 -19.06 3.30 16.76
N ASP A 82 -19.78 2.48 17.54
CA ASP A 82 -19.38 2.04 18.89
C ASP A 82 -17.98 1.40 18.92
N THR A 83 -17.58 0.78 17.80
CA THR A 83 -16.27 0.14 17.65
C THR A 83 -15.53 0.68 16.45
N LEU A 84 -14.37 1.28 16.71
CA LEU A 84 -13.44 1.68 15.66
C LEU A 84 -12.59 0.49 15.19
N PRO A 85 -12.12 0.53 13.93
CA PRO A 85 -11.14 -0.44 13.44
C PRO A 85 -9.89 -0.51 14.32
N VAL A 86 -9.18 -1.63 14.25
CA VAL A 86 -7.96 -1.85 15.01
C VAL A 86 -6.72 -1.77 14.14
N CYS A 87 -5.60 -1.37 14.75
CA CYS A 87 -4.29 -1.42 14.11
C CYS A 87 -3.88 -2.87 13.84
N PRO A 88 -3.47 -3.24 12.61
CA PRO A 88 -3.11 -4.62 12.30
C PRO A 88 -1.87 -5.12 13.07
N LEU A 89 -1.03 -4.20 13.57
CA LEU A 89 0.18 -4.56 14.32
C LEU A 89 -0.08 -4.72 15.83
N SER A 90 -0.76 -3.75 16.44
CA SER A 90 -0.97 -3.73 17.89
C SER A 90 -2.33 -4.25 18.35
N GLN A 91 -3.27 -4.45 17.42
CA GLN A 91 -4.65 -4.85 17.67
C GLN A 91 -5.43 -3.89 18.59
N GLN A 92 -4.95 -2.66 18.72
CA GLN A 92 -5.62 -1.60 19.48
C GLN A 92 -6.47 -0.75 18.53
N SER A 93 -7.67 -0.36 18.98
CA SER A 93 -8.53 0.56 18.25
C SER A 93 -7.84 1.91 18.02
N TYR A 94 -8.09 2.52 16.88
CA TYR A 94 -7.65 3.89 16.62
C TYR A 94 -8.33 4.86 17.58
N ILE A 95 -7.64 5.94 17.91
CA ILE A 95 -8.14 6.99 18.80
C ILE A 95 -8.58 8.16 17.93
N VAL A 96 -9.82 8.62 18.13
CA VAL A 96 -10.34 9.86 17.53
C VAL A 96 -10.44 10.92 18.61
N GLN A 97 -9.93 12.11 18.31
CA GLN A 97 -9.98 13.28 19.17
C GLN A 97 -10.62 14.43 18.39
N GLU A 98 -11.66 15.03 18.96
CA GLU A 98 -12.38 16.15 18.37
C GLU A 98 -12.10 17.42 19.17
N THR A 99 -11.77 18.49 18.46
CA THR A 99 -11.70 19.85 18.98
C THR A 99 -12.61 20.75 18.13
N PRO A 100 -12.90 21.99 18.54
CA PRO A 100 -13.75 22.88 17.74
C PRO A 100 -13.25 23.15 16.32
N ALA A 101 -11.93 23.08 16.08
CA ALA A 101 -11.34 23.39 14.78
C ALA A 101 -10.79 22.17 14.01
N LEU A 102 -10.50 21.09 14.72
CA LEU A 102 -9.72 19.97 14.18
C LEU A 102 -10.26 18.64 14.69
N ILE A 103 -10.24 17.63 13.84
CA ILE A 103 -10.45 16.23 14.22
C ILE A 103 -9.17 15.46 13.91
N THR A 104 -8.67 14.72 14.88
CA THR A 104 -7.45 13.91 14.71
C THR A 104 -7.75 12.45 14.96
N VAL A 105 -7.33 11.59 14.04
CA VAL A 105 -7.33 10.13 14.19
C VAL A 105 -5.90 9.63 14.26
N ALA A 106 -5.58 8.82 15.27
CA ALA A 106 -4.22 8.36 15.54
C ALA A 106 -4.15 6.88 15.88
N CYS A 107 -3.07 6.23 15.46
CA CYS A 107 -2.72 4.90 15.95
C CYS A 107 -2.10 5.03 17.35
N PRO A 108 -2.62 4.35 18.39
CA PRO A 108 -2.09 4.45 19.75
C PRO A 108 -0.64 3.96 19.87
N SER A 109 -0.20 3.11 18.94
CA SER A 109 1.16 2.57 18.90
C SER A 109 2.15 3.45 18.14
N GLY A 110 1.74 4.62 17.65
CA GLY A 110 2.64 5.60 17.03
C GLY A 110 2.97 5.38 15.55
N HIS A 111 2.25 4.50 14.84
CA HIS A 111 2.50 4.24 13.41
C HIS A 111 2.08 5.38 12.46
N GLY A 112 1.28 6.33 12.97
CA GLY A 112 0.85 7.52 12.25
C GLY A 112 -0.39 8.18 12.85
N SER A 113 -0.73 9.34 12.29
CA SER A 113 -1.96 10.08 12.56
C SER A 113 -2.41 10.85 11.32
N ARG A 114 -3.68 11.28 11.32
CA ARG A 114 -4.28 12.19 10.36
C ARG A 114 -5.08 13.25 11.09
N THR A 115 -5.04 14.47 10.57
CA THR A 115 -5.80 15.60 11.11
C THR A 115 -6.61 16.21 9.98
N ILE A 116 -7.88 16.43 10.26
CA ILE A 116 -8.88 17.02 9.37
C ILE A 116 -9.27 18.38 9.96
N VAL A 117 -9.34 19.39 9.12
CA VAL A 117 -9.76 20.74 9.50
C VAL A 117 -11.26 20.87 9.26
N ARG A 118 -11.99 21.41 10.23
CA ARG A 118 -13.44 21.67 10.14
C ARG A 118 -13.74 23.01 9.47
#